data_AF-A0AAD7YXB5-F1
#
_entry.id   AF-A0AAD7YXB5-F1
#
_cell.length_a   1.000
_cell.length_b   1.000
_cell.length_c   1.000
_cell.angle_alpha   90.00
_cell.angle_beta   90.00
_cell.angle_gamma   90.00
#
_symmetry.space_group_name_H-M   'P 1'
#
loop_
_entity.id
_entity.type
_entity.pdbx_description
1 polymer ?
#
loop_
_entity_poly.entity_id
_entity_poly.type
_entity_poly.pdbx_seq_one_letter_code
_entity_poly.pdbx_strand_id
1 'polypeptide(L)'
;MVNLHILKQSTIVHLCFAISYFTSGLILTFIQAILYFGLKPFNKSLYRKINYYLAYSFYSQLVFMSEWWSNSKLSIYIKKDEYEKFYGKEHGYLIMNHSYEIDWLMGWHFCNTIGVLGNCKAYAKKSIQYLPPIGWMWKFSEFVFLERSFEKDKETIKYQISELCDYPDPVWLLMTPEGTRYTKKKHEASLSFAKEKNLPLLKHHLTPRTRGFTTSLQFFRGKIPVIYNIQLAFEKDSKTPPTLTSLLYGKPVHAHLYIERIPVENVPVDEGEAAKWLHDLFVVKDKMQDSFFNTGDFFIESGVERRESFTVPPPIWSLVNALGWAVVTLTPMLYYLMGLLFSGKLLYFSIACAIFGAFFILLQKSIGMSKISQGSSYGTEKK
;
A
#
# COMPACT_ATOMS: atom_id res chain seq x y z
N MET A 1 28.02 -5.03 24.06
CA MET A 1 26.93 -4.34 23.32
C MET A 1 26.77 -5.02 21.96
N VAL A 2 25.61 -5.64 21.70
CA VAL A 2 25.34 -6.18 20.35
C VAL A 2 25.26 -4.99 19.40
N ASN A 3 26.06 -4.98 18.33
CA ASN A 3 25.98 -3.95 17.31
C ASN A 3 24.61 -4.05 16.63
N LEU A 4 23.75 -3.04 16.82
CA LEU A 4 22.40 -3.00 16.26
C LEU A 4 22.39 -3.19 14.73
N HIS A 5 23.47 -2.77 14.04
CA HIS A 5 23.62 -2.99 12.61
C HIS A 5 23.75 -4.48 12.26
N ILE A 6 24.52 -5.24 13.04
CA ILE A 6 24.67 -6.69 12.87
C ILE A 6 23.34 -7.39 13.16
N LEU A 7 22.64 -6.98 14.22
CA LEU A 7 21.32 -7.52 14.57
C LEU A 7 20.31 -7.30 13.42
N LYS A 8 20.30 -6.11 12.84
CA LYS A 8 19.40 -5.75 11.73
C LYS A 8 19.64 -6.52 10.44
N GLN A 9 20.83 -7.12 10.30
CA GLN A 9 21.19 -7.95 9.15
C GLN A 9 21.05 -9.46 9.41
N SER A 10 20.68 -9.84 10.63
CA SER A 10 20.54 -11.24 11.00
C SER A 10 19.33 -11.89 10.32
N THR A 11 19.59 -12.94 9.54
CA THR A 11 18.55 -13.81 8.97
C THR A 11 17.62 -14.37 10.05
N ILE A 12 18.14 -14.64 11.26
CA ILE A 12 17.33 -15.15 12.37
C ILE A 12 16.29 -14.10 12.78
N VAL A 13 16.67 -12.83 12.87
CA VAL A 13 15.73 -11.75 13.21
C VAL A 13 14.69 -11.56 12.10
N HIS A 14 15.11 -11.63 10.84
CA HIS A 14 14.18 -11.55 9.71
C HIS A 14 13.19 -12.72 9.70
N LEU A 15 13.63 -13.92 10.09
CA LEU A 15 12.76 -15.07 10.28
C LEU A 15 11.79 -14.84 11.43
N CYS A 16 12.21 -14.26 12.55
CA CYS A 16 11.30 -13.89 13.64
C CYS A 16 10.19 -12.94 13.15
N PHE A 17 10.51 -11.93 12.33
CA PHE A 17 9.50 -11.07 11.73
C PHE A 17 8.56 -11.85 10.79
N ALA A 18 9.11 -12.71 9.94
CA ALA A 18 8.30 -13.52 9.03
C ALA A 18 7.34 -14.43 9.81
N ILE A 19 7.84 -15.15 10.81
CA ILE A 19 7.04 -16.05 11.65
C ILE A 19 5.93 -15.27 12.34
N SER A 20 6.26 -14.14 12.96
CA SER A 20 5.28 -13.27 13.61
C SER A 20 4.22 -12.80 12.62
N TYR A 21 4.62 -12.25 11.48
CA TYR A 21 3.71 -11.69 10.47
C TYR A 21 2.79 -12.74 9.85
N PHE A 22 3.33 -13.87 9.42
CA PHE A 22 2.51 -14.92 8.79
C PHE A 22 1.62 -15.65 9.80
N THR A 23 2.12 -15.95 11.00
CA THR A 23 1.34 -16.63 12.04
C THR A 23 0.21 -15.73 12.55
N SER A 24 0.51 -14.48 12.89
CA SER A 24 -0.51 -13.51 13.28
C SER A 24 -1.50 -13.26 12.15
N GLY A 25 -1.05 -13.17 10.90
CA GLY A 25 -1.91 -13.03 9.73
C GLY A 25 -2.91 -14.17 9.59
N LEU A 26 -2.49 -15.41 9.80
CA LEU A 26 -3.39 -16.57 9.77
C LEU A 26 -4.41 -16.53 10.92
N ILE A 27 -3.98 -16.18 12.13
CA ILE A 27 -4.87 -16.02 13.29
C ILE A 27 -5.90 -14.92 13.02
N LEU A 28 -5.45 -13.73 12.60
CA LEU A 28 -6.30 -12.58 12.32
C LEU A 28 -7.29 -12.88 11.20
N THR A 29 -6.85 -13.51 10.11
CA THR A 29 -7.74 -13.86 8.99
C THR A 29 -8.73 -14.97 9.34
N PHE A 30 -8.37 -15.89 10.24
CA PHE A 30 -9.31 -16.86 10.79
C PHE A 30 -10.41 -16.18 11.61
N ILE A 31 -10.05 -15.22 12.48
CA ILE A 31 -11.02 -14.41 13.22
C ILE A 31 -11.90 -13.61 12.25
N GLN A 32 -11.30 -12.99 11.22
CA GLN A 32 -12.07 -12.28 10.19
C GLN A 32 -13.05 -13.20 9.48
N ALA A 33 -12.68 -14.44 9.16
CA ALA A 33 -13.57 -15.40 8.52
C ALA A 33 -14.79 -15.70 9.41
N ILE A 34 -14.57 -15.94 10.72
CA ILE A 34 -15.65 -16.15 11.69
C ILE A 34 -16.58 -14.93 11.72
N LEU A 35 -16.03 -13.72 11.78
CA LEU A 35 -16.84 -12.49 11.80
C LEU A 35 -17.54 -12.22 10.46
N TYR A 36 -16.91 -12.58 9.34
CA TYR A 36 -17.46 -12.37 8.01
C TYR A 36 -18.67 -13.27 7.74
N PHE A 37 -18.61 -14.54 8.15
CA PHE A 37 -19.73 -15.47 7.98
C PHE A 37 -20.73 -15.41 9.15
N GLY A 38 -20.27 -15.07 10.35
CA GLY A 38 -21.08 -14.99 11.55
C GLY A 38 -21.71 -13.61 11.76
N LEU A 39 -20.91 -12.56 11.91
CA LEU A 39 -21.40 -11.23 12.33
C LEU A 39 -21.92 -10.37 11.17
N LYS A 40 -21.21 -10.34 10.03
CA LYS A 40 -21.51 -9.45 8.90
C LYS A 40 -22.94 -9.58 8.37
N PRO A 41 -23.56 -10.78 8.24
CA PRO A 41 -24.93 -10.91 7.76
C PRO A 41 -25.98 -10.26 8.67
N PHE A 42 -25.72 -10.17 9.98
CA PHE A 42 -26.65 -9.60 10.95
C PHE A 42 -26.32 -8.15 11.31
N ASN A 43 -25.04 -7.79 11.34
CA ASN A 43 -24.58 -6.44 11.65
C ASN A 43 -23.31 -6.06 10.89
N LYS A 44 -23.50 -5.56 9.67
CA LYS A 44 -22.43 -5.12 8.75
C LYS A 44 -21.59 -3.97 9.32
N SER A 45 -22.21 -3.03 10.02
CA SER A 45 -21.52 -1.87 10.61
C SER A 45 -20.58 -2.30 11.74
N LEU A 46 -21.06 -3.15 12.66
CA LEU A 46 -20.23 -3.69 13.73
C LEU A 46 -19.10 -4.59 13.19
N TYR A 47 -19.39 -5.41 12.16
CA TYR A 47 -18.36 -6.15 11.45
C TYR A 47 -17.25 -5.23 10.95
N ARG A 48 -17.60 -4.15 10.23
CA ARG A 48 -16.62 -3.18 9.68
C ARG A 48 -15.80 -2.49 10.77
N LYS A 49 -16.44 -2.09 11.87
CA LYS A 49 -15.76 -1.48 13.03
C LYS A 49 -14.74 -2.42 13.69
N ILE A 50 -15.10 -3.68 13.91
CA ILE A 50 -14.17 -4.67 14.46
C ILE A 50 -13.07 -4.99 13.44
N ASN A 51 -13.46 -5.16 12.18
CA ASN A 51 -12.55 -5.52 11.10
C ASN A 51 -11.47 -4.45 10.85
N TYR A 52 -11.77 -3.17 11.11
CA TYR A 52 -10.77 -2.10 11.11
C TYR A 52 -9.57 -2.46 12.00
N TYR A 53 -9.82 -2.90 13.24
CA TYR A 53 -8.74 -3.23 14.17
C TYR A 53 -7.99 -4.49 13.79
N LEU A 54 -8.66 -5.49 13.22
CA LEU A 54 -8.00 -6.70 12.69
C LEU A 54 -7.09 -6.37 11.51
N ALA A 55 -7.57 -5.53 10.58
CA ALA A 55 -6.81 -5.04 9.45
C ALA A 55 -5.63 -4.16 9.90
N TYR A 56 -5.87 -3.23 10.83
CA TYR A 56 -4.84 -2.41 11.45
C TYR A 56 -3.74 -3.26 12.09
N SER A 57 -4.13 -4.25 12.89
CA SER A 57 -3.22 -5.16 13.58
C SER A 57 -2.33 -5.96 12.61
N PHE A 58 -2.82 -6.26 11.41
CA PHE A 58 -2.01 -6.87 10.35
C PHE A 58 -1.12 -5.86 9.61
N TYR A 59 -1.68 -4.77 9.09
CA TYR A 59 -0.95 -3.80 8.26
C TYR A 59 0.13 -3.06 9.05
N SER A 60 -0.14 -2.75 10.33
CA SER A 60 0.79 -2.00 11.18
C SER A 60 2.10 -2.73 11.44
N GLN A 61 2.16 -4.06 11.29
CA GLN A 61 3.43 -4.81 11.39
C GLN A 61 4.41 -4.45 10.25
N LEU A 62 3.90 -4.15 9.04
CA LEU A 62 4.73 -3.67 7.93
C LEU A 62 5.05 -2.18 8.09
N VAL A 63 4.11 -1.39 8.63
CA VAL A 63 4.38 0.02 8.96
C VAL A 63 5.46 0.14 10.03
N PHE A 64 5.46 -0.73 11.04
CA PHE A 64 6.52 -0.86 12.04
C PHE A 64 7.91 -1.05 11.41
N MET A 65 8.00 -1.82 10.31
CA MET A 65 9.27 -2.01 9.60
C MET A 65 9.82 -0.70 9.01
N SER A 66 8.93 0.18 8.53
CA SER A 66 9.29 1.51 8.02
C SER A 66 9.60 2.48 9.15
N GLU A 67 8.68 2.65 10.10
CA GLU A 67 8.74 3.66 11.15
C GLU A 67 9.84 3.38 12.18
N TRP A 68 9.83 2.19 12.78
CA TRP A 68 10.61 1.89 13.99
C TRP A 68 11.86 1.05 13.69
N TRP A 69 11.75 0.07 12.79
CA TRP A 69 12.86 -0.83 12.52
C TRP A 69 13.92 -0.20 11.60
N SER A 70 13.51 0.38 10.48
CA SER A 70 14.43 1.03 9.53
C SER A 70 14.67 2.51 9.82
N ASN A 71 13.83 3.14 10.66
CA ASN A 71 13.86 4.57 10.94
C ASN A 71 13.71 5.42 9.67
N SER A 72 12.81 5.00 8.78
CA SER A 72 12.51 5.70 7.53
C SER A 72 11.72 6.97 7.79
N LYS A 73 11.93 7.99 6.96
CA LYS A 73 11.31 9.31 7.09
C LYS A 73 10.24 9.53 6.02
N LEU A 74 9.17 10.21 6.40
CA LEU A 74 8.11 10.65 5.51
C LEU A 74 7.93 12.17 5.65
N SER A 75 8.36 12.93 4.64
CA SER A 75 8.09 14.36 4.52
C SER A 75 6.74 14.56 3.83
N ILE A 76 5.82 15.24 4.51
CA ILE A 76 4.44 15.43 4.06
C ILE A 76 4.26 16.88 3.60
N TYR A 77 3.72 17.05 2.38
CA TYR A 77 3.49 18.37 1.76
C TYR A 77 1.98 18.56 1.56
N ILE A 78 1.33 19.13 2.58
CA ILE A 78 -0.12 19.38 2.66
C ILE A 78 -0.35 20.81 3.16
N LYS A 79 -1.46 21.44 2.76
CA LYS A 79 -1.91 22.70 3.36
C LYS A 79 -2.28 22.46 4.83
N LYS A 80 -1.52 23.06 5.76
CA LYS A 80 -1.59 22.71 7.20
C LYS A 80 -2.99 22.90 7.81
N ASP A 81 -3.74 23.89 7.34
CA ASP A 81 -5.12 24.17 7.73
C ASP A 81 -6.10 23.06 7.26
N GLU A 82 -5.81 22.40 6.13
CA GLU A 82 -6.58 21.26 5.66
C GLU A 82 -6.26 19.97 6.42
N TYR A 83 -4.99 19.77 6.80
CA TYR A 83 -4.51 18.54 7.46
C TYR A 83 -5.37 18.18 8.68
N GLU A 84 -5.48 19.09 9.63
CA GLU A 84 -6.26 18.86 10.86
C GLU A 84 -7.76 18.79 10.61
N LYS A 85 -8.26 19.43 9.56
CA LYS A 85 -9.70 19.55 9.32
C LYS A 85 -10.28 18.33 8.61
N PHE A 86 -9.55 17.76 7.64
CA PHE A 86 -10.11 16.79 6.70
C PHE A 86 -9.41 15.44 6.70
N TYR A 87 -8.09 15.40 6.89
CA TYR A 87 -7.33 14.18 6.67
C TYR A 87 -7.65 13.14 7.74
N GLY A 88 -8.10 11.97 7.29
CA GLY A 88 -8.56 10.89 8.16
C GLY A 88 -9.98 11.03 8.70
N LYS A 89 -10.70 12.11 8.35
CA LYS A 89 -12.05 12.44 8.87
C LYS A 89 -13.17 12.32 7.83
N GLU A 90 -12.82 12.03 6.58
CA GLU A 90 -13.76 11.86 5.48
C GLU A 90 -13.35 10.70 4.55
N HIS A 91 -14.31 10.13 3.83
CA HIS A 91 -14.01 9.16 2.76
C HIS A 91 -13.17 9.84 1.68
N GLY A 92 -12.17 9.14 1.17
CA GLY A 92 -11.23 9.66 0.18
C GLY A 92 -10.97 8.68 -0.96
N TYR A 93 -10.98 9.19 -2.18
CA TYR A 93 -10.49 8.48 -3.35
C TYR A 93 -9.08 8.96 -3.70
N LEU A 94 -8.07 8.10 -3.66
CA LEU A 94 -6.68 8.52 -3.79
C LEU A 94 -6.17 8.22 -5.20
N ILE A 95 -5.52 9.20 -5.82
CA ILE A 95 -4.83 9.06 -7.10
C ILE A 95 -3.34 9.26 -6.88
N MET A 96 -2.57 8.18 -6.97
CA MET A 96 -1.12 8.19 -6.74
C MET A 96 -0.35 7.72 -7.98
N ASN A 97 0.88 8.21 -8.15
CA ASN A 97 1.84 7.59 -9.07
C ASN A 97 2.29 6.21 -8.54
N HIS A 98 2.87 5.38 -9.41
CA HIS A 98 3.31 4.04 -9.08
C HIS A 98 4.68 3.72 -9.64
N SER A 99 5.70 4.30 -9.02
CA SER A 99 7.08 4.27 -9.53
C SER A 99 8.00 3.33 -8.74
N TYR A 100 7.77 3.16 -7.43
CA TYR A 100 8.71 2.47 -6.55
C TYR A 100 8.11 1.16 -5.97
N GLU A 101 8.96 0.34 -5.35
CA GLU A 101 8.53 -0.95 -4.80
C GLU A 101 7.66 -0.79 -3.55
N ILE A 102 7.94 0.21 -2.72
CA ILE A 102 7.28 0.43 -1.43
C ILE A 102 6.30 1.61 -1.43
N ASP A 103 5.81 2.04 -2.60
CA ASP A 103 4.83 3.13 -2.71
C ASP A 103 3.64 2.96 -1.76
N TRP A 104 3.06 1.75 -1.80
CA TRP A 104 1.93 1.35 -0.97
C TRP A 104 2.26 1.42 0.52
N LEU A 105 3.50 1.12 0.91
CA LEU A 105 3.92 1.15 2.32
C LEU A 105 4.10 2.57 2.81
N MET A 106 4.57 3.50 1.97
CA MET A 106 4.62 4.92 2.32
C MET A 106 3.21 5.52 2.43
N GLY A 107 2.29 5.09 1.56
CA GLY A 107 0.87 5.39 1.70
C GLY A 107 0.28 4.86 3.01
N TRP A 108 0.63 3.63 3.41
CA TRP A 108 0.20 3.06 4.70
C TRP A 108 0.84 3.75 5.91
N HIS A 109 2.11 4.15 5.81
CA HIS A 109 2.77 4.97 6.82
C HIS A 109 1.96 6.26 7.02
N PHE A 110 1.62 6.98 5.95
CA PHE A 110 0.75 8.15 6.06
C PHE A 110 -0.62 7.82 6.68
N CYS A 111 -1.29 6.76 6.21
CA CYS A 111 -2.59 6.34 6.75
C CYS A 111 -2.54 5.98 8.25
N ASN A 112 -1.39 5.50 8.75
CA ASN A 112 -1.17 5.25 10.18
C ASN A 112 -1.18 6.57 10.97
N THR A 113 -0.52 7.61 10.44
CA THR A 113 -0.46 8.93 11.11
C THR A 113 -1.83 9.60 11.26
N ILE A 114 -2.74 9.40 10.30
CA ILE A 114 -4.08 10.01 10.30
C ILE A 114 -5.20 9.05 10.74
N GLY A 115 -4.85 7.87 11.26
CA GLY A 115 -5.83 6.95 11.86
C GLY A 115 -6.76 6.20 10.89
N VAL A 116 -6.40 6.05 9.61
CA VAL A 116 -7.24 5.33 8.62
C VAL A 116 -6.62 4.03 8.11
N LEU A 117 -5.48 3.60 8.65
CA LEU A 117 -4.76 2.42 8.17
C LEU A 117 -5.65 1.16 8.06
N GLY A 118 -6.49 0.86 9.05
CA GLY A 118 -7.39 -0.31 9.02
C GLY A 118 -8.46 -0.26 7.91
N ASN A 119 -8.78 0.94 7.40
CA ASN A 119 -9.75 1.17 6.34
C ASN A 119 -9.13 1.66 5.02
N CYS A 120 -7.81 1.61 4.86
CA CYS A 120 -7.21 1.81 3.55
C CYS A 120 -7.52 0.61 2.64
N LYS A 121 -7.91 0.88 1.40
CA LYS A 121 -8.28 -0.10 0.38
C LYS A 121 -7.53 0.22 -0.90
N ALA A 122 -7.41 -0.77 -1.78
CA ALA A 122 -6.85 -0.58 -3.11
C ALA A 122 -7.52 -1.52 -4.13
N TYR A 123 -7.32 -1.22 -5.40
CA TYR A 123 -7.63 -2.13 -6.49
C TYR A 123 -6.52 -3.19 -6.61
N ALA A 124 -6.88 -4.46 -6.42
CA ALA A 124 -5.97 -5.59 -6.47
C ALA A 124 -6.32 -6.56 -7.60
N LYS A 125 -5.34 -7.33 -8.08
CA LYS A 125 -5.60 -8.42 -9.05
C LYS A 125 -6.40 -9.53 -8.36
N LYS A 126 -7.48 -10.00 -8.98
CA LYS A 126 -8.39 -11.01 -8.40
C LYS A 126 -7.70 -12.27 -7.91
N SER A 127 -6.65 -12.72 -8.59
CA SER A 127 -5.87 -13.91 -8.18
C SER A 127 -5.20 -13.75 -6.80
N ILE A 128 -4.94 -12.51 -6.35
CA ILE A 128 -4.31 -12.25 -5.05
C ILE A 128 -5.22 -12.66 -3.89
N GLN A 129 -6.55 -12.64 -4.07
CA GLN A 129 -7.50 -12.96 -2.99
C GLN A 129 -7.32 -14.38 -2.43
N TYR A 130 -6.67 -15.28 -3.17
CA TYR A 130 -6.45 -16.67 -2.78
C TYR A 130 -5.11 -16.91 -2.06
N LEU A 131 -4.29 -15.87 -1.87
CA LEU A 131 -2.97 -15.99 -1.24
C LEU A 131 -3.06 -15.74 0.27
N PRO A 132 -2.97 -16.76 1.14
CA PRO A 132 -2.94 -16.52 2.57
C PRO A 132 -1.60 -15.91 3.05
N PRO A 133 -1.60 -15.14 4.15
CA PRO A 133 -2.77 -14.53 4.78
C PRO A 133 -3.21 -13.23 4.06
N ILE A 134 -2.36 -12.62 3.23
CA ILE A 134 -2.57 -11.25 2.69
C ILE A 134 -3.85 -11.14 1.86
N GLY A 135 -4.05 -12.06 0.92
CA GLY A 135 -5.22 -12.12 0.06
C GLY A 135 -6.52 -12.29 0.84
N TRP A 136 -6.51 -13.15 1.86
CA TRP A 136 -7.66 -13.36 2.74
C TRP A 136 -7.95 -12.11 3.57
N MET A 137 -6.92 -11.49 4.13
CA MET A 137 -7.03 -10.23 4.85
C MET A 137 -7.69 -9.14 4.00
N TRP A 138 -7.24 -9.00 2.75
CA TRP A 138 -7.83 -8.03 1.81
C TRP A 138 -9.24 -8.42 1.37
N LYS A 139 -9.53 -9.71 1.20
CA LYS A 139 -10.87 -10.21 0.88
C LYS A 139 -11.88 -9.90 1.98
N PHE A 140 -11.56 -10.25 3.22
CA PHE A 140 -12.43 -9.97 4.36
C PHE A 140 -12.50 -8.47 4.65
N SER A 141 -11.45 -7.72 4.34
CA SER A 141 -11.44 -6.25 4.43
C SER A 141 -12.07 -5.55 3.22
N GLU A 142 -12.81 -6.26 2.36
CA GLU A 142 -13.58 -5.69 1.25
C GLU A 142 -12.75 -4.85 0.25
N PHE A 143 -11.50 -5.26 -0.03
CA PHE A 143 -10.70 -4.68 -1.12
C PHE A 143 -11.37 -4.90 -2.49
N VAL A 144 -11.06 -4.02 -3.45
CA VAL A 144 -11.61 -4.10 -4.80
C VAL A 144 -10.78 -5.05 -5.64
N PHE A 145 -11.32 -6.20 -6.05
CA PHE A 145 -10.59 -7.22 -6.80
C PHE A 145 -11.00 -7.24 -8.27
N LEU A 146 -10.04 -7.01 -9.17
CA LEU A 146 -10.28 -6.90 -10.61
C LEU A 146 -9.71 -8.09 -11.40
N GLU A 147 -10.47 -8.53 -12.39
CA GLU A 147 -10.13 -9.58 -13.37
C GLU A 147 -9.14 -9.10 -14.45
N ARG A 148 -8.92 -7.78 -14.56
CA ARG A 148 -8.18 -7.14 -15.66
C ARG A 148 -8.92 -7.21 -17.00
N SER A 149 -10.25 -7.26 -16.93
CA SER A 149 -11.14 -7.21 -18.08
C SER A 149 -12.26 -6.22 -17.78
N PHE A 150 -12.28 -5.10 -18.51
CA PHE A 150 -13.21 -4.00 -18.26
C PHE A 150 -14.67 -4.45 -18.23
N GLU A 151 -15.08 -5.31 -19.17
CA GLU A 151 -16.46 -5.83 -19.24
C GLU A 151 -16.87 -6.61 -17.98
N LYS A 152 -15.93 -7.37 -17.39
CA LYS A 152 -16.18 -8.11 -16.14
C LYS A 152 -16.08 -7.20 -14.91
N ASP A 153 -15.19 -6.22 -14.99
CA ASP A 153 -14.80 -5.38 -13.86
C ASP A 153 -15.79 -4.22 -13.62
N LYS A 154 -16.50 -3.74 -14.65
CA LYS A 154 -17.46 -2.62 -14.52
C LYS A 154 -18.51 -2.86 -13.43
N GLU A 155 -19.18 -4.01 -13.44
CA GLU A 155 -20.21 -4.33 -12.43
C GLU A 155 -19.59 -4.57 -11.05
N THR A 156 -18.38 -5.14 -11.01
CA THR A 156 -17.63 -5.31 -9.75
C THR A 156 -17.29 -3.96 -9.12
N ILE A 157 -16.79 -3.01 -9.92
CA ILE A 157 -16.46 -1.65 -9.50
C ILE A 157 -17.71 -0.94 -8.98
N LYS A 158 -18.83 -1.01 -9.72
CA LYS A 158 -20.12 -0.44 -9.32
C LYS A 158 -20.57 -0.93 -7.94
N TYR A 159 -20.60 -2.25 -7.76
CA TYR A 159 -21.03 -2.85 -6.50
C TYR A 159 -20.07 -2.49 -5.36
N GLN A 160 -18.76 -2.70 -5.54
CA GLN A 160 -17.80 -2.52 -4.45
C GLN A 160 -17.63 -1.05 -4.05
N ILE A 161 -17.66 -0.10 -4.98
CA ILE A 161 -17.61 1.33 -4.61
C ILE A 161 -18.85 1.72 -3.81
N SER A 162 -20.02 1.25 -4.21
CA SER A 162 -21.26 1.48 -3.46
C SER A 162 -21.15 0.94 -2.03
N GLU A 163 -20.63 -0.28 -1.88
CA GLU A 163 -20.41 -0.91 -0.57
C GLU A 163 -19.43 -0.12 0.31
N LEU A 164 -18.37 0.45 -0.28
CA LEU A 164 -17.37 1.25 0.43
C LEU A 164 -17.92 2.59 0.91
N CYS A 165 -18.88 3.15 0.18
CA CYS A 165 -19.55 4.37 0.59
C CYS A 165 -20.49 4.17 1.80
N ASP A 166 -20.93 2.94 2.04
CA ASP A 166 -21.79 2.61 3.19
C ASP A 166 -20.96 2.26 4.44
N TYR A 167 -19.65 2.55 4.46
CA TYR A 167 -18.83 2.34 5.66
C TYR A 167 -19.19 3.36 6.73
N PRO A 168 -19.26 2.96 8.02
CA PRO A 168 -19.55 3.88 9.11
C PRO A 168 -18.38 4.84 9.40
N ASP A 169 -17.17 4.47 9.04
CA ASP A 169 -15.94 5.20 9.31
C ASP A 169 -15.22 5.54 7.99
N PRO A 170 -14.37 6.59 7.96
CA PRO A 170 -13.62 6.98 6.76
C PRO A 170 -12.90 5.82 6.07
N VAL A 171 -13.06 5.74 4.75
CA VAL A 171 -12.41 4.77 3.86
C VAL A 171 -11.57 5.51 2.84
N TRP A 172 -10.34 5.03 2.66
CA TRP A 172 -9.36 5.60 1.75
C TRP A 172 -9.05 4.59 0.65
N LEU A 173 -9.64 4.78 -0.54
CA LEU A 173 -9.49 3.87 -1.68
C LEU A 173 -8.42 4.37 -2.66
N LEU A 174 -7.29 3.65 -2.71
CA LEU A 174 -6.18 3.97 -3.59
C LEU A 174 -6.37 3.42 -5.00
N MET A 175 -6.25 4.31 -5.98
CA MET A 175 -6.03 4.00 -7.39
C MET A 175 -4.67 4.53 -7.85
N THR A 176 -3.94 3.67 -8.57
CA THR A 176 -2.74 4.05 -9.34
C THR A 176 -3.05 3.91 -10.83
N PRO A 177 -3.48 4.98 -11.52
CA PRO A 177 -4.00 4.91 -12.89
C PRO A 177 -3.01 4.41 -13.95
N GLU A 178 -1.70 4.47 -13.69
CA GLU A 178 -0.67 3.84 -14.51
C GLU A 178 -0.90 2.33 -14.68
N GLY A 179 -1.57 1.70 -13.70
CA GLY A 179 -2.03 0.32 -13.72
C GLY A 179 -0.93 -0.73 -13.52
N THR A 180 0.33 -0.31 -13.47
CA THR A 180 1.52 -1.14 -13.27
C THR A 180 2.68 -0.26 -12.81
N ARG A 181 3.70 -0.85 -12.19
CA ARG A 181 4.89 -0.11 -11.78
C ARG A 181 5.73 0.34 -12.95
N TYR A 182 6.29 1.54 -12.84
CA TYR A 182 7.23 2.10 -13.79
C TYR A 182 8.44 1.18 -14.01
N THR A 183 8.75 0.94 -15.28
CA THR A 183 10.04 0.39 -15.73
C THR A 183 10.40 1.04 -17.06
N LYS A 184 11.68 1.11 -17.41
CA LYS A 184 12.12 1.67 -18.70
C LYS A 184 11.38 1.05 -19.89
N LYS A 185 11.26 -0.28 -19.92
CA LYS A 185 10.51 -1.01 -20.98
C LYS A 185 9.03 -0.60 -21.04
N LYS A 186 8.37 -0.45 -19.89
CA LYS A 186 6.96 -0.05 -19.83
C LYS A 186 6.76 1.41 -20.21
N HIS A 187 7.72 2.26 -19.85
CA HIS A 187 7.74 3.66 -20.23
C HIS A 187 7.87 3.85 -21.74
N GLU A 188 8.79 3.12 -22.39
CA GLU A 188 8.92 3.11 -23.86
C GLU A 188 7.61 2.67 -24.56
N ALA A 189 6.95 1.63 -24.03
CA ALA A 189 5.65 1.19 -24.53
C ALA A 189 4.56 2.25 -24.30
N SER A 190 4.57 2.89 -23.13
CA SER A 190 3.64 3.98 -22.79
C SER A 190 3.82 5.19 -23.69
N LEU A 191 5.05 5.60 -24.00
CA LEU A 191 5.35 6.69 -24.93
C LEU A 191 4.86 6.37 -26.35
N SER A 192 5.02 5.11 -26.79
CA SER A 192 4.52 4.67 -28.09
C SER A 192 2.99 4.77 -28.17
N PHE A 193 2.30 4.29 -27.13
CA PHE A 193 0.84 4.42 -27.02
C PHE A 193 0.39 5.90 -26.97
N ALA A 194 1.08 6.74 -26.20
CA ALA A 194 0.76 8.16 -26.09
C ALA A 194 0.90 8.87 -27.44
N LYS A 195 1.96 8.58 -28.21
CA LYS A 195 2.14 9.11 -29.58
C LYS A 195 1.00 8.68 -30.51
N GLU A 196 0.64 7.39 -30.50
CA GLU A 196 -0.44 6.85 -31.32
C GLU A 196 -1.80 7.51 -31.01
N LYS A 197 -2.06 7.78 -29.73
CA LYS A 197 -3.32 8.38 -29.27
C LYS A 197 -3.28 9.91 -29.17
N ASN A 198 -2.20 10.56 -29.62
CA ASN A 198 -1.98 11.99 -29.52
C ASN A 198 -2.15 12.54 -28.08
N LEU A 199 -1.62 11.81 -27.11
CA LEU A 199 -1.61 12.15 -25.69
C LEU A 199 -0.26 12.78 -25.29
N PRO A 200 -0.22 13.55 -24.19
CA PRO A 200 1.03 14.08 -23.65
C PRO A 200 2.08 13.00 -23.40
N LEU A 201 3.33 13.30 -23.77
CA LEU A 201 4.48 12.43 -23.54
C LEU A 201 5.08 12.75 -22.17
N LEU A 202 4.86 11.85 -21.21
CA LEU A 202 5.33 12.00 -19.83
C LEU A 202 6.76 11.46 -19.71
N LYS A 203 7.65 12.18 -19.02
CA LYS A 203 9.06 11.80 -18.85
C LYS A 203 9.28 10.77 -17.74
N HIS A 204 8.53 10.89 -16.64
CA HIS A 204 8.77 10.17 -15.39
C HIS A 204 7.62 9.23 -14.99
N HIS A 205 6.45 9.36 -15.62
CA HIS A 205 5.26 8.54 -15.35
C HIS A 205 4.81 7.76 -16.58
N LEU A 206 4.06 6.68 -16.37
CA LEU A 206 3.31 6.04 -17.44
C LEU A 206 2.01 6.83 -17.73
N THR A 207 1.52 6.74 -18.96
CA THR A 207 0.26 7.34 -19.37
C THR A 207 -0.89 6.72 -18.56
N PRO A 208 -1.69 7.51 -17.83
CA PRO A 208 -2.73 6.98 -16.98
C PRO A 208 -3.84 6.33 -17.82
N ARG A 209 -4.37 5.20 -17.32
CA ARG A 209 -5.53 4.52 -17.90
C ARG A 209 -6.79 5.09 -17.27
N THR A 210 -7.66 5.66 -18.09
CA THR A 210 -8.79 6.47 -17.63
C THR A 210 -10.03 5.65 -17.28
N ARG A 211 -10.32 4.57 -18.01
CA ARG A 211 -11.57 3.79 -17.87
C ARG A 211 -11.93 3.39 -16.44
N GLY A 212 -10.95 2.90 -15.68
CA GLY A 212 -11.18 2.49 -14.28
C GLY A 212 -11.55 3.67 -13.40
N PHE A 213 -10.90 4.83 -13.61
CA PHE A 213 -11.18 6.07 -12.91
C PHE A 213 -12.56 6.63 -13.30
N THR A 214 -12.85 6.76 -14.60
CA THR A 214 -14.12 7.33 -15.09
C THR A 214 -15.32 6.48 -14.67
N THR A 215 -15.18 5.16 -14.71
CA THR A 215 -16.22 4.23 -14.20
C THR A 215 -16.41 4.39 -12.69
N SER A 216 -15.32 4.55 -11.94
CA SER A 216 -15.40 4.71 -10.48
C SER A 216 -16.06 6.03 -10.08
N LEU A 217 -15.74 7.11 -10.79
CA LEU A 217 -16.24 8.47 -10.56
C LEU A 217 -17.77 8.54 -10.58
N GLN A 218 -18.41 7.80 -11.48
CA GLN A 218 -19.87 7.75 -11.58
C GLN A 218 -20.55 7.22 -10.31
N PHE A 219 -19.89 6.34 -9.55
CA PHE A 219 -20.49 5.66 -8.39
C PHE A 219 -20.15 6.28 -7.05
N PHE A 220 -19.09 7.10 -6.96
CA PHE A 220 -18.76 7.79 -5.72
C PHE A 220 -19.19 9.26 -5.69
N ARG A 221 -19.60 9.87 -6.82
CA ARG A 221 -20.22 11.21 -6.79
C ARG A 221 -21.42 11.23 -5.84
N GLY A 222 -21.44 12.22 -4.94
CA GLY A 222 -22.46 12.35 -3.90
C GLY A 222 -22.26 11.45 -2.66
N LYS A 223 -21.24 10.58 -2.65
CA LYS A 223 -20.93 9.69 -1.53
C LYS A 223 -19.51 9.87 -0.97
N ILE A 224 -18.51 9.96 -1.85
CA ILE A 224 -17.14 10.33 -1.50
C ILE A 224 -16.96 11.81 -1.85
N PRO A 225 -16.66 12.69 -0.88
CA PRO A 225 -16.62 14.13 -1.11
C PRO A 225 -15.36 14.57 -1.88
N VAL A 226 -14.29 13.76 -1.89
CA VAL A 226 -12.97 14.24 -2.26
C VAL A 226 -12.11 13.21 -3.00
N ILE A 227 -11.29 13.72 -3.92
CA ILE A 227 -10.15 13.02 -4.48
C ILE A 227 -8.87 13.60 -3.87
N TYR A 228 -8.05 12.73 -3.28
CA TYR A 228 -6.71 13.08 -2.83
C TYR A 228 -5.71 12.79 -3.96
N ASN A 229 -5.19 13.86 -4.56
CA ASN A 229 -4.14 13.81 -5.57
C ASN A 229 -2.77 13.67 -4.87
N ILE A 230 -2.07 12.55 -5.09
CA ILE A 230 -0.84 12.19 -4.35
C ILE A 230 0.35 12.07 -5.30
N GLN A 231 1.42 12.81 -5.04
CA GLN A 231 2.73 12.62 -5.68
C GLN A 231 3.74 12.11 -4.66
N LEU A 232 4.26 10.91 -4.89
CA LEU A 232 5.29 10.28 -4.09
C LEU A 232 6.62 10.31 -4.84
N ALA A 233 7.68 10.77 -4.17
CA ALA A 233 9.04 10.70 -4.67
C ALA A 233 10.02 10.22 -3.59
N PHE A 234 11.15 9.69 -4.05
CA PHE A 234 12.35 9.43 -3.27
C PHE A 234 13.51 10.16 -3.93
N GLU A 235 14.55 10.53 -3.17
CA GLU A 235 15.70 11.23 -3.76
C GLU A 235 16.41 10.34 -4.77
N LYS A 236 16.67 10.89 -5.95
CA LYS A 236 17.25 10.17 -7.10
C LYS A 236 18.61 9.55 -6.77
N ASP A 237 19.43 10.27 -6.02
CA ASP A 237 20.80 9.88 -5.70
C ASP A 237 20.94 9.22 -4.31
N SER A 238 19.81 8.79 -3.73
CA SER A 238 19.83 8.07 -2.45
C SER A 238 20.57 6.75 -2.57
N LYS A 239 21.52 6.50 -1.64
CA LYS A 239 22.28 5.24 -1.57
C LYS A 239 21.42 4.05 -1.16
N THR A 240 20.26 4.30 -0.55
CA THR A 240 19.35 3.25 -0.08
C THR A 240 18.15 3.16 -1.02
N PRO A 241 18.01 2.09 -1.82
CA PRO A 241 16.88 1.98 -2.72
C PRO A 241 15.58 1.75 -1.93
N PRO A 242 14.43 2.30 -2.38
CA PRO A 242 13.14 2.17 -1.71
C PRO A 242 12.52 0.77 -1.94
N THR A 243 13.05 -0.23 -1.23
CA THR A 243 12.67 -1.65 -1.35
C THR A 243 12.35 -2.24 0.02
N LEU A 244 11.53 -3.32 0.06
CA LEU A 244 11.29 -4.03 1.32
C LEU A 244 12.59 -4.59 1.91
N THR A 245 13.51 -5.02 1.05
CA THR A 245 14.82 -5.53 1.47
C THR A 245 15.64 -4.46 2.20
N SER A 246 15.66 -3.21 1.73
CA SER A 246 16.31 -2.11 2.43
C SER A 246 15.74 -1.92 3.84
N LEU A 247 14.41 -1.90 3.95
CA LEU A 247 13.74 -1.75 5.25
C LEU A 247 14.05 -2.93 6.17
N LEU A 248 14.01 -4.16 5.65
CA LEU A 248 14.31 -5.39 6.41
C LEU A 248 15.74 -5.38 6.97
N TYR A 249 16.71 -4.90 6.19
CA TYR A 249 18.09 -4.68 6.65
C TYR A 249 18.26 -3.44 7.54
N GLY A 250 17.15 -2.76 7.87
CA GLY A 250 17.13 -1.59 8.72
C GLY A 250 17.82 -0.37 8.10
N LYS A 251 17.87 -0.30 6.76
CA LYS A 251 18.39 0.85 6.03
C LYS A 251 17.25 1.85 5.83
N PRO A 252 17.37 3.09 6.35
CA PRO A 252 16.32 4.10 6.24
C PRO A 252 16.18 4.56 4.79
N VAL A 253 14.94 4.86 4.42
CA VAL A 253 14.60 5.59 3.19
C VAL A 253 13.91 6.90 3.56
N HIS A 254 13.94 7.88 2.67
CA HIS A 254 13.24 9.14 2.86
C HIS A 254 12.25 9.34 1.71
N ALA A 255 10.96 9.24 2.06
CA ALA A 255 9.85 9.47 1.14
C ALA A 255 9.33 10.90 1.25
N HIS A 256 9.00 11.49 0.10
CA HIS A 256 8.38 12.80 0.00
C HIS A 256 6.99 12.65 -0.60
N LEU A 257 5.97 13.01 0.19
CA LEU A 257 4.56 12.75 -0.11
C LEU A 257 3.81 14.09 -0.21
N TYR A 258 3.61 14.55 -1.43
CA TYR A 258 2.69 15.65 -1.71
C TYR A 258 1.27 15.12 -1.80
N ILE A 259 0.34 15.80 -1.11
CA ILE A 259 -1.07 15.47 -1.18
C ILE A 259 -1.89 16.75 -1.33
N GLU A 260 -2.75 16.75 -2.34
CA GLU A 260 -3.71 17.80 -2.63
C GLU A 260 -5.14 17.29 -2.53
N ARG A 261 -5.95 18.01 -1.76
CA ARG A 261 -7.37 17.75 -1.58
C ARG A 261 -8.16 18.39 -2.72
N ILE A 262 -8.80 17.58 -3.57
CA ILE A 262 -9.61 18.04 -4.71
C ILE A 262 -11.07 17.64 -4.45
N PRO A 263 -11.97 18.59 -4.16
CA PRO A 263 -13.39 18.29 -4.06
C PRO A 263 -13.94 17.66 -5.34
N VAL A 264 -14.76 16.62 -5.22
CA VAL A 264 -15.22 15.81 -6.38
C VAL A 264 -16.10 16.63 -7.34
N GLU A 265 -16.76 17.67 -6.84
CA GLU A 265 -17.48 18.67 -7.62
C GLU A 265 -16.60 19.42 -8.63
N ASN A 266 -15.29 19.52 -8.38
CA ASN A 266 -14.34 20.18 -9.28
C ASN A 266 -13.84 19.27 -10.42
N VAL A 267 -14.19 17.98 -10.38
CA VAL A 267 -13.85 17.04 -11.46
C VAL A 267 -14.97 17.05 -12.49
N PRO A 268 -14.69 16.97 -13.80
CA PRO A 268 -15.74 16.92 -14.83
C PRO A 268 -16.67 15.71 -14.70
N VAL A 269 -17.94 15.89 -15.07
CA VAL A 269 -18.95 14.82 -15.03
C VAL A 269 -18.90 13.96 -16.29
N ASP A 270 -18.66 14.58 -17.45
CA ASP A 270 -18.51 13.87 -18.71
C ASP A 270 -17.30 12.92 -18.67
N GLU A 271 -17.46 11.73 -19.25
CA GLU A 271 -16.42 10.70 -19.24
C GLU A 271 -15.17 11.13 -20.01
N GLY A 272 -15.34 11.79 -21.16
CA GLY A 272 -14.24 12.29 -21.99
C GLY A 272 -13.48 13.42 -21.30
N GLU A 273 -14.20 14.37 -20.71
CA GLU A 273 -13.59 15.46 -19.94
C GLU A 273 -12.89 14.96 -18.67
N ALA A 274 -13.47 14.00 -17.95
CA ALA A 274 -12.84 13.39 -16.78
C ALA A 274 -11.58 12.59 -17.16
N ALA A 275 -11.59 11.91 -18.31
CA ALA A 275 -10.42 11.26 -18.86
C ALA A 275 -9.31 12.27 -19.19
N LYS A 276 -9.65 13.39 -19.84
CA LYS A 276 -8.72 14.49 -20.11
C LYS A 276 -8.17 15.09 -18.82
N TRP A 277 -9.04 15.35 -17.83
CA TRP A 277 -8.64 15.85 -16.53
C TRP A 277 -7.60 14.96 -15.84
N LEU A 278 -7.77 13.63 -15.91
CA LEU A 278 -6.79 12.70 -15.36
C LEU A 278 -5.45 12.75 -16.12
N HIS A 279 -5.46 12.91 -17.44
CA HIS A 279 -4.24 13.11 -18.21
C HIS A 279 -3.53 14.41 -17.83
N ASP A 280 -4.28 15.52 -17.72
CA ASP A 280 -3.75 16.83 -17.32
C ASP A 280 -3.16 16.78 -15.89
N LEU A 281 -3.81 16.05 -14.97
CA LEU A 281 -3.30 15.81 -13.61
C LEU A 281 -1.93 15.12 -13.65
N PHE A 282 -1.75 14.13 -14.54
CA PHE A 282 -0.47 13.42 -14.69
C PHE A 282 0.60 14.26 -15.39
N VAL A 283 0.24 15.22 -16.25
CA VAL A 283 1.19 16.22 -16.77
C VAL A 283 1.76 17.08 -15.64
N VAL A 284 0.92 17.51 -14.70
CA VAL A 284 1.38 18.27 -13.51
C VAL A 284 2.29 17.41 -12.64
N LYS A 285 1.90 16.15 -12.37
CA LYS A 285 2.75 15.18 -11.63
C LYS A 285 4.11 14.97 -12.29
N ASP A 286 4.16 14.94 -13.61
CA ASP A 286 5.40 14.75 -14.37
C ASP A 286 6.33 15.96 -14.18
N LYS A 287 5.80 17.19 -14.24
CA LYS A 287 6.57 18.42 -13.95
C LYS A 287 7.06 18.46 -12.50
N MET A 288 6.23 18.04 -11.55
CA MET A 288 6.64 17.93 -10.14
C MET A 288 7.78 16.93 -9.96
N GLN A 289 7.71 15.78 -10.64
CA GLN A 289 8.75 14.77 -10.59
C GLN A 289 10.07 15.24 -11.24
N ASP A 290 9.98 16.00 -12.35
CA ASP A 290 11.12 16.63 -13.02
C ASP A 290 11.80 17.63 -12.07
N SER A 291 11.02 18.56 -11.49
CA SER A 291 11.50 19.53 -10.49
C SER A 291 12.18 18.84 -9.31
N PHE A 292 11.56 17.79 -8.76
CA PHE A 292 12.09 17.07 -7.61
C PHE A 292 13.41 16.36 -7.92
N PHE A 293 13.54 15.76 -9.10
CA PHE A 293 14.79 15.12 -9.51
C PHE A 293 15.91 16.10 -9.85
N ASN A 294 15.59 17.32 -10.29
CA ASN A 294 16.58 18.33 -10.61
C ASN A 294 17.03 19.12 -9.37
N THR A 295 16.10 19.38 -8.44
CA THR A 295 16.31 20.36 -7.35
C THR A 295 16.15 19.80 -5.95
N GLY A 296 15.58 18.59 -5.79
CA GLY A 296 15.15 18.05 -4.50
C GLY A 296 13.85 18.65 -3.96
N ASP A 297 13.15 19.48 -4.74
CA ASP A 297 11.93 20.20 -4.35
C ASP A 297 10.85 20.06 -5.45
N PHE A 298 9.61 19.79 -5.06
CA PHE A 298 8.49 19.61 -5.99
C PHE A 298 8.07 20.88 -6.72
N PHE A 299 8.39 22.07 -6.20
CA PHE A 299 7.72 23.33 -6.55
C PHE A 299 8.55 24.27 -7.41
N ILE A 300 9.89 24.22 -7.31
CA ILE A 300 10.80 25.21 -7.93
C ILE A 300 10.59 25.30 -9.44
N GLU A 301 10.53 24.16 -10.14
CA GLU A 301 10.46 24.12 -11.61
C GLU A 301 9.09 23.65 -12.14
N SER A 302 8.18 23.22 -11.25
CA SER A 302 6.92 22.60 -11.67
C SER A 302 5.78 23.59 -11.95
N GLY A 303 5.86 24.79 -11.36
CA GLY A 303 4.79 25.79 -11.37
C GLY A 303 3.64 25.48 -10.41
N VAL A 304 3.77 24.47 -9.55
CA VAL A 304 2.79 24.14 -8.50
C VAL A 304 3.01 25.03 -7.28
N GLU A 305 1.92 25.45 -6.64
CA GLU A 305 1.94 26.23 -5.39
C GLU A 305 2.80 25.54 -4.32
N ARG A 306 3.77 26.28 -3.76
CA ARG A 306 4.69 25.77 -2.74
C ARG A 306 3.94 25.38 -1.47
N ARG A 307 4.29 24.22 -0.91
CA ARG A 307 3.81 23.77 0.39
C ARG A 307 5.00 23.41 1.26
N GLU A 308 5.08 23.97 2.45
CA GLU A 308 6.15 23.62 3.37
C GLU A 308 5.95 22.21 3.92
N SER A 309 7.02 21.43 3.93
CA SER A 309 6.97 20.06 4.42
C SER A 309 6.91 20.01 5.94
N PHE A 310 6.29 18.98 6.48
CA PHE A 310 6.39 18.62 7.89
C PHE A 310 6.53 17.10 8.03
N THR A 311 6.94 16.66 9.21
CA THR A 311 7.00 15.24 9.58
C THR A 311 6.12 15.03 10.80
N VAL A 312 5.49 13.85 10.87
CA VAL A 312 4.71 13.43 12.03
C VAL A 312 5.48 12.31 12.72
N PRO A 313 5.72 12.40 14.04
CA PRO A 313 6.34 11.30 14.79
C PRO A 313 5.51 10.01 14.64
N PRO A 314 6.15 8.85 14.50
CA PRO A 314 5.42 7.60 14.32
C PRO A 314 4.57 7.29 15.56
N PRO A 315 3.27 6.96 15.39
CA PRO A 315 2.43 6.52 16.50
C PRO A 315 3.02 5.28 17.17
N ILE A 316 2.98 5.23 18.50
CA ILE A 316 3.53 4.11 19.27
C ILE A 316 2.79 2.77 19.02
N TRP A 317 1.57 2.83 18.48
CA TRP A 317 0.70 1.68 18.32
C TRP A 317 1.23 0.63 17.33
N SER A 318 1.95 1.04 16.28
CA SER A 318 2.59 0.09 15.34
C SER A 318 3.71 -0.69 16.04
N LEU A 319 4.49 -0.03 16.90
CA LEU A 319 5.50 -0.65 17.76
C LEU A 319 4.89 -1.61 18.77
N VAL A 320 3.90 -1.16 19.55
CA VAL A 320 3.25 -1.98 20.58
C VAL A 320 2.59 -3.20 19.95
N ASN A 321 1.88 -3.05 18.82
CA ASN A 321 1.26 -4.16 18.13
C ASN A 321 2.30 -5.16 17.58
N ALA A 322 3.39 -4.69 16.98
CA ALA A 322 4.46 -5.56 16.49
C ALA A 322 5.14 -6.34 17.62
N LEU A 323 5.43 -5.69 18.75
CA LEU A 323 5.99 -6.34 19.94
C LEU A 323 5.00 -7.34 20.55
N GLY A 324 3.72 -6.99 20.63
CA GLY A 324 2.67 -7.88 21.13
C GLY A 324 2.58 -9.16 20.30
N TRP A 325 2.54 -9.05 18.97
CA TRP A 325 2.54 -10.23 18.09
C TRP A 325 3.83 -11.03 18.15
N ALA A 326 4.98 -10.37 18.29
CA ALA A 326 6.25 -11.07 18.50
C ALA A 326 6.20 -11.92 19.78
N VAL A 327 5.67 -11.38 20.89
CA VAL A 327 5.51 -12.15 22.13
C VAL A 327 4.52 -13.31 21.95
N VAL A 328 3.34 -13.06 21.39
CA VAL A 328 2.27 -14.06 21.22
C VAL A 328 2.70 -15.21 20.30
N THR A 329 3.48 -14.92 19.26
CA THR A 329 3.88 -15.93 18.26
C THR A 329 5.21 -16.59 18.59
N LEU A 330 6.21 -15.83 19.04
CA LEU A 330 7.57 -16.35 19.25
C LEU A 330 7.73 -17.02 20.61
N THR A 331 7.02 -16.60 21.66
CA THR A 331 7.16 -17.23 23.00
C THR A 331 6.74 -18.69 22.99
N PRO A 332 5.55 -19.06 22.49
CA PRO A 332 5.16 -20.47 22.40
C PRO A 332 6.10 -21.24 21.47
N MET A 333 6.47 -20.65 20.33
CA MET A 333 7.40 -21.27 19.39
C MET A 333 8.74 -21.60 20.07
N LEU A 334 9.35 -20.65 20.78
CA LEU A 334 10.61 -20.86 21.49
C LEU A 334 10.47 -21.90 22.60
N TYR A 335 9.38 -21.87 23.37
CA TYR A 335 9.09 -22.88 24.40
C TYR A 335 9.06 -24.29 23.79
N TYR A 336 8.31 -24.49 22.71
CA TYR A 336 8.24 -25.78 22.04
C TYR A 336 9.58 -26.17 21.43
N LEU A 337 10.30 -25.26 20.77
CA LEU A 337 11.62 -25.56 20.19
C LEU A 337 12.64 -25.99 21.24
N MET A 338 12.66 -25.33 22.41
CA MET A 338 13.50 -25.76 23.53
C MET A 338 13.09 -27.14 24.02
N GLY A 339 11.79 -27.39 24.20
CA GLY A 339 11.27 -28.71 24.56
C GLY A 339 11.70 -29.80 23.56
N LEU A 340 11.66 -29.51 22.26
CA LEU A 340 12.10 -30.43 21.21
C LEU A 340 13.60 -30.69 21.26
N LEU A 341 14.42 -29.64 21.44
CA LEU A 341 15.87 -29.75 21.57
C LEU A 341 16.27 -30.66 22.72
N PHE A 342 15.61 -30.51 23.87
CA PHE A 342 15.89 -31.33 25.07
C PHE A 342 15.20 -32.71 25.05
N SER A 343 14.23 -32.94 24.15
CA SER A 343 13.57 -34.24 24.03
C SER A 343 14.45 -35.35 23.45
N GLY A 344 15.57 -35.00 22.81
CA GLY A 344 16.49 -35.95 22.16
C GLY A 344 15.91 -36.69 20.93
N LYS A 345 14.69 -36.36 20.50
CA LYS A 345 13.99 -37.04 19.42
C LYS A 345 14.28 -36.37 18.07
N LEU A 346 15.12 -37.00 17.25
CA LEU A 346 15.55 -36.52 15.93
C LEU A 346 14.39 -36.11 15.01
N LEU A 347 13.27 -36.86 15.05
CA LEU A 347 12.08 -36.56 14.26
C LEU A 347 11.54 -35.14 14.50
N TYR A 348 11.47 -34.71 15.76
CA TYR A 348 10.95 -33.39 16.09
C TYR A 348 11.91 -32.26 15.70
N PHE A 349 13.22 -32.51 15.78
CA PHE A 349 14.22 -31.59 15.26
C PHE A 349 14.07 -31.39 13.75
N SER A 350 13.86 -32.46 12.99
CA SER A 350 13.61 -32.39 11.54
C SER A 350 12.34 -31.59 11.21
N ILE A 351 11.26 -31.77 11.98
CA ILE A 351 10.02 -31.00 11.82
C ILE A 351 10.26 -29.50 12.08
N ALA A 352 10.98 -29.16 13.15
CA ALA A 352 11.31 -27.76 13.47
C ALA A 352 12.12 -27.10 12.33
N CYS A 353 13.17 -27.78 11.84
CA CYS A 353 13.96 -27.30 10.70
C CYS A 353 13.11 -27.12 9.44
N ALA A 354 12.16 -28.03 9.17
CA ALA A 354 11.24 -27.90 8.03
C ALA A 354 10.32 -26.68 8.16
N ILE A 355 9.80 -26.39 9.36
CA ILE A 355 8.97 -25.20 9.62
C ILE A 355 9.77 -23.92 9.39
N PHE A 356 11.00 -23.83 9.93
CA PHE A 356 11.87 -22.67 9.68
C PHE A 356 12.20 -22.49 8.20
N GLY A 357 12.51 -23.59 7.50
CA GLY A 357 12.72 -23.60 6.06
C GLY A 357 11.49 -23.09 5.29
N ALA A 358 10.28 -23.49 5.69
CA ALA A 358 9.04 -23.02 5.10
C ALA A 358 8.85 -21.50 5.28
N PHE A 359 9.04 -20.98 6.50
CA PHE A 359 8.97 -19.53 6.75
C PHE A 359 10.05 -18.75 6.01
N PHE A 360 11.26 -19.29 5.88
CA PHE A 360 12.31 -18.69 5.06
C PHE A 360 11.86 -18.57 3.60
N ILE A 361 11.33 -19.65 3.02
CA ILE A 361 10.82 -19.65 1.65
C ILE A 361 9.66 -18.66 1.49
N LEU A 362 8.73 -18.59 2.45
CA LEU A 362 7.61 -17.64 2.43
C LEU A 362 8.10 -16.19 2.47
N LEU A 363 9.09 -15.89 3.32
CA LEU A 363 9.73 -14.57 3.38
C LEU A 363 10.35 -14.21 2.03
N GLN A 364 11.20 -15.09 1.47
CA GLN A 364 11.85 -14.84 0.18
C GLN A 364 10.85 -14.68 -0.96
N LYS A 365 9.79 -15.50 -1.00
CA LYS A 365 8.72 -15.37 -2.00
C LYS A 365 7.97 -14.05 -1.85
N SER A 366 7.68 -13.61 -0.63
CA SER A 366 6.94 -12.37 -0.39
C SER A 366 7.73 -11.12 -0.76
N ILE A 367 9.02 -11.09 -0.42
CA ILE A 367 9.95 -10.07 -0.91
C ILE A 367 10.08 -10.17 -2.44
N GLY A 368 10.11 -11.37 -3.01
CA GLY A 368 10.13 -11.58 -4.45
C GLY A 368 8.92 -10.95 -5.15
N MET A 369 7.71 -11.14 -4.61
CA MET A 369 6.47 -10.57 -5.15
C MET A 369 6.43 -9.04 -5.09
N SER A 370 7.10 -8.42 -4.11
CA SER A 370 7.20 -6.96 -4.04
C SER A 370 8.17 -6.39 -5.07
N LYS A 371 9.11 -7.14 -5.64
CA LYS A 371 10.11 -6.60 -6.59
C LYS A 371 9.47 -6.08 -7.88
N ILE A 372 10.03 -4.99 -8.44
CA ILE A 372 9.54 -4.38 -9.69
C ILE A 372 9.62 -5.35 -10.87
N SER A 373 10.64 -6.22 -10.91
CA SER A 373 10.82 -7.23 -11.95
C SER A 373 9.71 -8.28 -12.01
N GLN A 374 8.99 -8.51 -10.92
CA GLN A 374 7.82 -9.39 -10.85
C GLN A 374 6.50 -8.65 -11.11
N GLY A 375 6.57 -7.37 -11.46
CA GLY A 375 5.40 -6.57 -11.83
C GLY A 375 4.73 -7.11 -13.10
N SER A 376 3.43 -6.83 -13.25
CA SER A 376 2.63 -7.32 -14.37
C SER A 376 3.25 -7.01 -15.75
N SER A 377 3.13 -7.94 -16.70
CA SER A 377 3.40 -7.72 -18.14
C SER A 377 2.40 -6.76 -18.82
N TYR A 378 1.35 -6.37 -18.10
CA TYR A 378 0.28 -5.54 -18.60
C TYR A 378 0.80 -4.20 -19.15
N GLY A 379 0.47 -3.92 -20.42
CA GLY A 379 0.98 -2.77 -21.18
C GLY A 379 2.26 -3.01 -21.98
N THR A 380 2.87 -4.20 -21.91
CA THR A 380 4.04 -4.57 -22.74
C THR A 380 3.72 -5.54 -23.87
N GLU A 381 2.54 -6.17 -23.84
CA GLU A 381 2.03 -7.03 -24.90
C GLU A 381 1.30 -6.15 -25.92
N LYS A 382 1.74 -6.17 -27.18
CA LYS A 382 0.96 -5.60 -28.29
C LYS A 382 -0.33 -6.41 -28.38
N LYS A 383 -1.48 -5.76 -28.16
CA LYS A 383 -2.77 -6.35 -28.50
C LYS A 383 -3.00 -6.27 -30.00
#